data_AF-A0A5S9MD79-F1
#
_entry.id   AF-A0A5S9MD79-F1
#
_cell.length_a   1.000
_cell.length_b   1.000
_cell.length_c   1.000
_cell.angle_alpha   90.00
_cell.angle_beta   90.00
_cell.angle_gamma   90.00
#
_symmetry.space_group_name_H-M   'P 1'
#
loop_
_entity.id
_entity.type
_entity.pdbx_description
1 polymer ?
#
loop_
_entity_poly.entity_id
_entity_poly.type
_entity_poly.pdbx_seq_one_letter_code
_entity_poly.pdbx_strand_id
1 'polypeptide(L)'
;MKEEPKAGNGRTIASPAARKLAREKGLDLSEIPTVDPLGRVRKQDVASYQKNEAPASASKAAPKANAAVQTEQPGKPIERERMSRRRQTIAKRLVEVQQTAAMLTTFNEVDMTAVMDLRKRRKDAFLEQNDVKLGFMSFFTKSSCSSTEEISAA
;
A
#
# COMPACT_ATOMS: atom_id res chain seq x y z
N MET A 1 -51.82 -27.63 17.75
CA MET A 1 -52.56 -28.09 16.54
C MET A 1 -51.65 -27.81 15.35
N LYS A 2 -51.12 -28.86 14.70
CA LYS A 2 -50.46 -28.94 13.36
C LYS A 2 -49.38 -27.86 13.07
N GLU A 3 -48.16 -28.22 12.70
CA GLU A 3 -47.84 -28.86 11.42
C GLU A 3 -46.64 -29.84 11.51
N GLU A 4 -46.83 -31.06 11.01
CA GLU A 4 -45.83 -31.79 10.21
C GLU A 4 -46.04 -31.39 8.73
N PRO A 5 -45.14 -31.63 7.72
CA PRO A 5 -44.23 -32.80 7.53
C PRO A 5 -42.85 -32.39 6.90
N LYS A 6 -41.86 -33.23 6.54
CA LYS A 6 -41.86 -34.45 5.69
C LYS A 6 -40.60 -35.30 5.91
N ALA A 7 -40.82 -36.58 6.19
CA ALA A 7 -39.95 -37.65 5.72
C ALA A 7 -40.21 -37.91 4.22
N GLY A 8 -39.18 -38.27 3.45
CA GLY A 8 -39.36 -38.86 2.12
C GLY A 8 -38.23 -38.63 1.11
N ASN A 9 -37.22 -39.50 1.14
CA ASN A 9 -36.39 -39.95 0.02
C ASN A 9 -36.18 -38.98 -1.17
N GLY A 10 -35.19 -38.10 -1.05
CA GLY A 10 -34.50 -37.51 -2.19
C GLY A 10 -33.04 -37.96 -2.15
N ARG A 11 -32.60 -38.77 -3.12
CA ARG A 11 -31.20 -39.17 -3.25
C ARG A 11 -30.33 -37.92 -3.24
N THR A 12 -29.65 -37.64 -2.12
CA THR A 12 -28.77 -36.48 -1.98
C THR A 12 -27.78 -36.49 -3.14
N ILE A 13 -27.89 -35.47 -3.99
CA ILE A 13 -27.12 -35.37 -5.22
C ILE A 13 -25.72 -34.91 -4.81
N ALA A 14 -24.88 -35.86 -4.42
CA ALA A 14 -23.50 -35.60 -4.04
C ALA A 14 -22.53 -36.04 -5.13
N SER A 15 -21.48 -35.25 -5.34
CA SER A 15 -20.34 -35.66 -6.18
C SER A 15 -19.65 -36.91 -5.59
N PRO A 16 -19.06 -37.81 -6.40
CA PRO A 16 -18.37 -39.01 -5.91
C PRO A 16 -17.26 -38.68 -4.89
N ALA A 17 -16.55 -37.58 -5.09
CA ALA A 17 -15.51 -37.09 -4.18
C ALA A 17 -16.08 -36.62 -2.83
N ALA A 18 -17.26 -35.98 -2.82
CA ALA A 18 -17.94 -35.59 -1.59
C ALA A 18 -18.40 -36.80 -0.78
N ARG A 19 -18.95 -37.83 -1.45
CA ARG A 19 -19.34 -39.10 -0.80
C ARG A 19 -18.17 -39.82 -0.13
N LYS A 20 -16.99 -39.83 -0.77
CA LYS A 20 -15.78 -40.43 -0.20
C LYS A 20 -15.32 -39.66 1.06
N LEU A 21 -15.25 -38.34 1.00
CA LEU A 21 -14.83 -37.51 2.12
C LEU A 21 -15.82 -37.49 3.29
N ALA A 22 -17.12 -37.51 3.01
CA ALA A 22 -18.14 -37.58 4.05
C ALA A 22 -18.03 -38.90 4.82
N ARG A 23 -17.74 -40.01 4.13
CA ARG A 23 -17.47 -41.32 4.76
C ARG A 23 -16.20 -41.32 5.60
N GLU A 24 -15.13 -40.69 5.12
CA GLU A 24 -13.87 -40.57 5.88
C GLU A 24 -14.01 -39.70 7.14
N LYS A 25 -14.87 -38.67 7.09
CA LYS A 25 -15.14 -37.77 8.23
C LYS A 25 -16.32 -38.20 9.12
N GLY A 26 -17.06 -39.24 8.75
CA GLY A 26 -18.27 -39.69 9.48
C GLY A 26 -19.42 -38.67 9.47
N LEU A 27 -19.55 -37.89 8.40
CA LEU A 27 -20.58 -36.85 8.24
C LEU A 27 -21.76 -37.37 7.41
N ASP A 28 -22.99 -37.06 7.82
CA ASP A 28 -24.17 -37.35 7.00
C ASP A 28 -24.32 -36.30 5.89
N LEU A 29 -24.57 -36.76 4.65
CA LEU A 29 -24.70 -35.90 3.48
C LEU A 29 -25.98 -35.05 3.50
N SER A 30 -26.95 -35.44 4.33
CA SER A 30 -28.24 -34.74 4.49
C SER A 30 -28.13 -33.49 5.34
N GLU A 31 -27.13 -33.42 6.24
CA GLU A 31 -26.94 -32.32 7.20
C GLU A 31 -26.01 -31.21 6.67
N ILE A 32 -25.42 -31.40 5.49
CA ILE A 32 -24.44 -30.47 4.91
C ILE A 32 -25.20 -29.42 4.08
N PRO A 33 -25.15 -28.13 4.47
CA PRO A 33 -25.78 -27.07 3.69
C PRO A 33 -25.05 -26.92 2.35
N THR A 34 -25.80 -27.02 1.24
CA THR A 34 -25.25 -26.84 -0.11
C THR A 34 -25.31 -25.39 -0.53
N VAL A 35 -24.22 -24.85 -1.05
CA VAL A 35 -24.17 -23.49 -1.63
C VAL A 35 -24.74 -23.44 -3.06
N ASP A 36 -24.82 -24.59 -3.73
CA ASP A 36 -25.28 -24.68 -5.13
C ASP A 36 -26.81 -24.49 -5.26
N PRO A 37 -27.30 -23.72 -6.25
CA PRO A 37 -28.73 -23.55 -6.55
C PRO A 37 -29.46 -24.86 -6.90
N LEU A 38 -28.70 -25.88 -7.31
CA LEU A 38 -29.19 -27.22 -7.69
C LEU A 38 -29.12 -28.23 -6.53
N GLY A 39 -28.80 -27.80 -5.31
CA GLY A 39 -28.78 -28.66 -4.12
C GLY A 39 -27.73 -29.77 -4.16
N ARG A 40 -26.62 -29.57 -4.89
CA ARG A 40 -25.57 -30.57 -5.09
C ARG A 40 -24.45 -30.43 -4.05
N VAL A 41 -24.12 -31.51 -3.34
CA VAL A 41 -23.03 -31.53 -2.35
C VAL A 41 -21.68 -31.73 -3.04
N ARG A 42 -20.78 -30.75 -2.92
CA ARG A 42 -19.41 -30.78 -3.45
C ARG A 42 -18.39 -31.10 -2.36
N LYS A 43 -17.17 -31.46 -2.80
CA LYS A 43 -16.02 -31.69 -1.92
C LYS A 43 -15.75 -30.50 -0.98
N GLN A 44 -16.00 -29.28 -1.45
CA GLN A 44 -15.79 -28.05 -0.68
C GLN A 44 -16.80 -27.93 0.48
N ASP A 45 -18.07 -28.29 0.27
CA ASP A 45 -19.10 -28.21 1.31
C ASP A 45 -18.81 -29.20 2.47
N VAL A 46 -18.37 -30.42 2.15
CA VAL A 46 -17.94 -31.43 3.14
C VAL A 46 -16.60 -31.06 3.81
N ALA A 47 -15.75 -30.29 3.13
CA ALA A 47 -14.50 -29.82 3.69
C ALA A 47 -14.73 -28.73 4.73
N SER A 48 -15.65 -27.80 4.43
CA SER A 48 -16.00 -26.65 5.26
C SER A 48 -16.95 -26.99 6.41
N TYR A 49 -17.67 -28.11 6.32
CA TYR A 49 -18.56 -28.56 7.40
C TYR A 49 -17.74 -29.08 8.60
N GLN A 50 -17.82 -28.37 9.73
CA GLN A 50 -17.34 -28.82 11.03
C GLN A 50 -18.55 -29.09 11.93
N LYS A 51 -18.56 -30.24 12.63
CA LYS A 51 -19.67 -30.72 13.47
C LYS A 51 -19.85 -29.93 14.78
N ASN A 52 -19.56 -28.63 14.76
CA ASN A 52 -19.82 -27.69 15.84
C ASN A 52 -19.76 -26.28 15.28
N GLU A 53 -20.87 -25.82 14.72
CA GLU A 53 -21.29 -24.42 14.78
C GLU A 53 -22.73 -24.36 14.24
N ALA A 54 -23.66 -24.00 15.13
CA ALA A 54 -25.01 -23.63 14.76
C ALA A 54 -24.96 -22.47 13.73
N PRO A 55 -25.87 -22.42 12.75
CA PRO A 55 -25.85 -21.39 11.72
C PRO A 55 -26.21 -20.04 12.35
N ALA A 56 -25.21 -19.23 12.67
CA ALA A 56 -25.40 -17.80 12.88
C ALA A 56 -25.79 -17.17 11.54
N SER A 57 -26.88 -16.43 11.57
CA SER A 57 -27.51 -15.74 10.46
C SER A 57 -26.50 -14.99 9.57
N ALA A 58 -26.66 -15.15 8.26
CA ALA A 58 -25.94 -14.42 7.25
C ALA A 58 -26.27 -12.91 7.34
N SER A 59 -25.51 -12.17 8.14
CA SER A 59 -25.33 -10.73 7.97
C SER A 59 -24.20 -10.49 6.97
N LYS A 60 -24.54 -9.75 5.92
CA LYS A 60 -23.70 -9.38 4.78
C LYS A 60 -22.44 -8.64 5.25
N ALA A 61 -21.32 -9.35 5.38
CA ALA A 61 -20.02 -8.76 5.70
C ALA A 61 -19.33 -8.23 4.44
N ALA A 62 -19.06 -6.92 4.44
CA ALA A 62 -18.26 -6.19 3.46
C ALA A 62 -16.85 -6.82 3.26
N PRO A 63 -16.21 -6.61 2.09
CA PRO A 63 -14.93 -7.25 1.77
C PRO A 63 -13.84 -6.86 2.78
N LYS A 64 -13.30 -7.88 3.46
CA LYS A 64 -12.15 -7.75 4.35
C LYS A 64 -10.92 -7.35 3.52
N ALA A 65 -10.40 -6.16 3.81
CA ALA A 65 -9.11 -5.70 3.30
C ALA A 65 -8.00 -6.66 3.76
N ASN A 66 -7.05 -6.92 2.85
CA ASN A 66 -5.88 -7.77 3.05
C ASN A 66 -5.22 -7.56 4.41
N ALA A 67 -5.13 -8.65 5.19
CA ALA A 67 -4.34 -8.69 6.41
C ALA A 67 -2.86 -8.50 6.05
N ALA A 68 -2.31 -7.34 6.40
CA ALA A 68 -0.87 -7.11 6.34
C ALA A 68 -0.17 -8.02 7.35
N VAL A 69 0.81 -8.78 6.87
CA VAL A 69 1.71 -9.62 7.65
C VAL A 69 2.34 -8.76 8.77
N GLN A 70 1.96 -9.03 10.02
CA GLN A 70 2.60 -8.41 11.18
C GLN A 70 3.84 -9.25 11.49
N THR A 71 5.01 -8.78 11.07
CA THR A 71 6.26 -9.21 11.71
C THR A 71 6.37 -8.39 13.00
N GLU A 72 5.86 -8.95 14.09
CA GLU A 72 6.06 -8.39 15.43
C GLU A 72 7.52 -8.61 15.83
N GLN A 73 8.35 -7.56 15.72
CA GLN A 73 9.61 -7.50 16.45
C GLN A 73 9.29 -7.16 17.91
N PRO A 74 9.78 -7.94 18.90
CA PRO A 74 9.59 -7.60 20.30
C PRO A 74 10.57 -6.48 20.66
N GLY A 75 10.08 -5.27 20.96
CA GLY A 75 10.96 -4.27 21.58
C GLY A 75 10.47 -2.84 21.73
N LYS A 76 9.60 -2.31 20.84
CA LYS A 76 9.09 -0.92 20.97
C LYS A 76 7.65 -0.81 20.47
N PRO A 77 6.79 0.01 21.14
CA PRO A 77 5.49 0.38 20.59
C PRO A 77 5.67 1.04 19.23
N ILE A 78 5.09 0.45 18.17
CA ILE A 78 5.12 1.01 16.82
C ILE A 78 3.91 1.93 16.67
N GLU A 79 4.14 3.25 16.60
CA GLU A 79 3.11 4.21 16.24
C GLU A 79 2.99 4.34 14.72
N ARG A 80 1.80 4.11 14.19
CA ARG A 80 1.50 4.22 12.76
C ARG A 80 0.65 5.45 12.49
N GLU A 81 1.26 6.50 11.97
CA GLU A 81 0.54 7.70 11.55
C GLU A 81 0.17 7.64 10.05
N ARG A 82 -1.02 8.12 9.70
CA ARG A 82 -1.46 8.19 8.30
C ARG A 82 -0.72 9.31 7.56
N MET A 83 -0.17 9.02 6.38
CA MET A 83 0.47 10.06 5.56
C MET A 83 -0.55 11.13 5.12
N SER A 84 -0.14 12.40 5.21
CA SER A 84 -0.91 13.49 4.59
C SER A 84 -0.92 13.37 3.06
N ARG A 85 -1.99 13.87 2.41
CA ARG A 85 -2.14 13.81 0.94
C ARG A 85 -0.94 14.46 0.21
N ARG A 86 -0.42 15.58 0.74
CA ARG A 86 0.77 16.25 0.19
C ARG A 86 2.01 15.34 0.22
N ARG A 87 2.26 14.66 1.34
CA ARG A 87 3.40 13.75 1.50
C ARG A 87 3.29 12.55 0.56
N GLN A 88 2.08 12.01 0.39
CA GLN A 88 1.83 10.91 -0.56
C GLN A 88 2.16 11.32 -2.00
N THR A 89 1.74 12.52 -2.43
CA THR A 89 2.05 13.02 -3.78
C THR A 89 3.55 13.25 -3.99
N ILE A 90 4.23 13.84 -3.01
CA ILE A 90 5.70 14.03 -3.07
C ILE A 90 6.40 12.67 -3.19
N ALA A 91 6.03 11.71 -2.33
CA ALA A 91 6.61 10.37 -2.35
C ALA A 91 6.41 9.68 -3.70
N LYS A 92 5.20 9.75 -4.28
CA LYS A 92 4.92 9.19 -5.60
C LYS A 92 5.83 9.78 -6.69
N ARG A 93 5.97 11.11 -6.73
CA ARG A 93 6.84 11.79 -7.71
C ARG A 93 8.32 11.45 -7.52
N LEU A 94 8.79 11.36 -6.28
CA LEU A 94 10.19 11.00 -6.00
C LEU A 94 10.52 9.59 -6.51
N VAL A 95 9.63 8.63 -6.28
CA VAL A 95 9.80 7.24 -6.75
C VAL A 95 9.74 7.17 -8.29
N GLU A 96 8.83 7.92 -8.91
CA GLU A 96 8.69 8.00 -10.37
C GLU A 96 9.96 8.56 -11.03
N VAL A 97 10.57 9.60 -10.48
CA VAL A 97 11.83 10.17 -10.98
C VAL A 97 12.95 9.14 -10.92
N GLN A 98 13.05 8.39 -9.81
CA GLN A 98 14.09 7.37 -9.65
C GLN A 98 13.95 6.21 -10.65
N GLN A 99 12.73 5.84 -11.02
CA GLN A 99 12.47 4.77 -11.99
C GLN A 99 12.67 5.23 -13.44
N THR A 100 12.40 6.50 -13.73
CA THR A 100 12.39 7.03 -15.10
C THR A 100 13.77 7.55 -15.54
N ALA A 101 14.51 8.20 -14.63
CA ALA A 101 15.77 8.86 -14.97
C ALA A 101 16.96 8.19 -14.28
N ALA A 102 18.04 7.99 -15.03
CA ALA A 102 19.33 7.59 -14.47
C ALA A 102 19.98 8.79 -13.76
N MET A 103 19.92 8.80 -12.44
CA MET A 103 20.55 9.83 -11.61
C MET A 103 22.03 9.49 -11.41
N LEU A 104 22.92 10.34 -11.91
CA LEU A 104 24.36 10.26 -11.71
C LEU A 104 24.79 11.40 -10.79
N THR A 105 25.57 11.10 -9.76
CA THR A 105 26.10 12.10 -8.82
C THR A 105 27.54 12.44 -9.22
N THR A 106 27.76 13.68 -9.65
CA THR A 106 29.10 14.25 -9.84
C THR A 106 29.46 15.14 -8.66
N PHE A 107 30.73 15.14 -8.27
CA PHE A 107 31.26 16.00 -7.23
C PHE A 107 32.33 16.90 -7.86
N ASN A 108 32.19 18.20 -7.65
CA ASN A 108 33.13 19.21 -8.14
C ASN A 108 33.56 20.10 -6.97
N GLU A 109 34.85 20.42 -6.91
CA GLU A 109 35.39 21.39 -5.96
C GLU A 109 35.49 22.77 -6.61
N VAL A 110 35.17 23.82 -5.85
CA VAL A 110 35.14 25.20 -6.36
C VAL A 110 35.84 26.13 -5.36
N ASP A 111 36.82 26.91 -5.85
CA ASP A 111 37.45 27.96 -5.04
C ASP A 111 36.50 29.16 -4.89
N MET A 112 36.25 29.54 -3.64
CA MET A 112 35.33 30.62 -3.25
C MET A 112 36.04 31.88 -2.78
N THR A 113 37.38 31.92 -2.76
CA THR A 113 38.17 33.02 -2.20
C THR A 113 37.75 34.39 -2.75
N ALA A 114 37.65 34.51 -4.09
CA ALA A 114 37.26 35.75 -4.76
C ALA A 114 35.82 36.20 -4.42
N VAL A 115 34.88 35.25 -4.33
CA VAL A 115 33.48 35.55 -4.00
C VAL A 115 33.35 36.02 -2.55
N MET A 116 34.11 35.42 -1.63
CA MET A 116 34.12 35.83 -0.24
C MET A 116 34.65 37.26 -0.08
N ASP A 117 35.71 37.61 -0.80
CA ASP A 117 36.28 38.96 -0.75
C ASP A 117 35.36 40.00 -1.38
N LEU A 118 34.71 39.67 -2.50
CA LEU A 118 33.70 40.54 -3.11
C LEU A 118 32.51 40.78 -2.16
N ARG A 119 32.05 39.72 -1.49
CA ARG A 119 30.97 39.81 -0.50
C ARG A 119 31.39 40.69 0.67
N LYS A 120 32.61 40.54 1.22
CA LYS A 120 33.10 41.38 2.31
C LYS A 120 33.10 42.87 1.94
N ARG A 121 33.48 43.21 0.71
CA ARG A 121 33.52 44.60 0.24
C ARG A 121 32.15 45.24 0.02
N ARG A 122 31.13 44.44 -0.37
CA ARG A 122 29.83 44.97 -0.82
C ARG A 122 28.65 44.65 0.09
N LYS A 123 28.81 43.76 1.08
CA LYS A 123 27.71 43.32 1.96
C LYS A 123 27.04 44.47 2.71
N ASP A 124 27.81 45.45 3.17
CA ASP A 124 27.31 46.51 4.06
C ASP A 124 26.55 47.55 3.24
N ALA A 125 27.14 48.01 2.14
CA ALA A 125 26.46 48.88 1.16
C ALA A 125 25.19 48.24 0.57
N PHE A 126 25.19 46.92 0.34
CA PHE A 126 24.02 46.22 -0.18
C PHE A 126 22.89 46.14 0.85
N LEU A 127 23.23 45.95 2.13
CA LEU A 127 22.27 45.94 3.24
C LEU A 127 21.62 47.32 3.39
N GLU A 128 22.41 48.39 3.32
CA GLU A 128 21.89 49.76 3.41
C GLU A 128 20.93 50.12 2.27
N GLN A 129 21.19 49.62 1.05
CA GLN A 129 20.38 49.95 -0.13
C GLN A 129 19.12 49.11 -0.27
N ASN A 130 19.15 47.84 0.16
CA ASN A 130 18.08 46.88 -0.15
C ASN A 130 17.41 46.27 1.09
N ASP A 131 17.90 46.59 2.30
CA ASP A 131 17.45 46.04 3.59
C ASP A 131 17.46 44.49 3.64
N VAL A 132 18.24 43.85 2.76
CA VAL A 132 18.36 42.41 2.64
C VAL A 132 19.84 42.02 2.68
N LYS A 133 20.16 40.96 3.42
CA LYS A 133 21.54 40.47 3.53
C LYS A 133 21.98 39.81 2.23
N LEU A 134 23.18 40.18 1.76
CA LEU A 134 23.81 39.50 0.63
C LEU A 134 24.28 38.10 1.04
N GLY A 135 23.56 37.07 0.58
CA GLY A 135 23.90 35.65 0.75
C GLY A 135 24.80 35.12 -0.36
N PHE A 136 25.35 33.91 -0.19
CA PHE A 136 26.12 33.26 -1.26
C PHE A 136 25.24 32.68 -2.37
N MET A 137 23.99 32.32 -2.05
CA MET A 137 23.05 31.73 -3.01
C MET A 137 22.77 32.64 -4.21
N SER A 138 22.81 33.97 -4.05
CA SER A 138 22.58 34.90 -5.16
C SER A 138 23.68 34.83 -6.23
N PHE A 139 24.92 34.57 -5.83
CA PHE A 139 26.01 34.36 -6.78
C PHE A 139 25.84 33.04 -7.54
N PHE A 140 25.44 31.97 -6.84
CA PHE A 140 25.21 30.67 -7.47
C PHE A 140 24.00 30.69 -8.42
N THR A 141 22.87 31.30 -8.03
CA THR A 141 21.71 31.39 -8.92
C THR A 141 21.99 32.20 -10.18
N LYS A 142 22.74 33.32 -10.06
CA LYS A 142 23.13 34.11 -11.24
C LYS A 142 24.07 33.31 -12.15
N SER A 143 25.04 32.60 -11.57
CA SER A 143 25.99 31.75 -12.31
C SER A 143 25.31 30.56 -13.01
N SER A 144 24.36 29.88 -12.36
CA SER A 144 23.61 28.78 -12.99
C SER A 144 22.75 29.27 -14.16
N CYS A 145 22.15 30.47 -14.03
CA CYS A 145 21.38 31.07 -15.11
C CYS A 145 22.27 31.40 -16.32
N SER A 146 23.39 32.12 -16.11
CA SER A 146 24.32 32.45 -17.20
C SER A 146 24.92 31.20 -17.86
N SER A 147 25.27 30.17 -17.08
CA SER A 147 25.81 28.93 -17.63
C SER A 147 24.80 28.20 -18.52
N THR A 148 23.51 28.23 -18.17
CA THR A 148 22.46 27.62 -19.00
C THR A 148 22.26 28.39 -20.30
N GLU A 149 22.35 29.73 -20.27
CA GLU A 149 22.29 30.58 -21.46
C GLU A 149 23.47 30.32 -22.41
N GLU A 150 24.69 30.23 -21.87
CA GLU A 150 25.90 29.96 -22.67
C GLU A 150 25.88 28.56 -23.29
N ILE A 151 25.48 27.53 -22.52
CA ILE A 151 25.41 26.16 -23.03
C ILE A 151 24.27 26.00 -24.05
N SER A 152 23.17 26.75 -23.92
CA SER A 152 22.06 26.70 -24.89
C SER A 152 22.39 27.43 -26.20
N ALA A 153 23.37 28.34 -26.20
CA ALA A 153 23.80 29.07 -27.38
C ALA A 153 24.92 28.36 -28.18
N ALA A 154 25.53 27.33 -27.59
CA ALA A 154 26.55 26.48 -28.20
C ALA A 154 25.94 25.20 -28.79
#